data_AF-L0M7B5-F1
#
_entry.id   AF-L0M7B5-F1
#
_cell.length_a   1.000
_cell.length_b   1.000
_cell.length_c   1.000
_cell.angle_alpha   90.00
_cell.angle_beta   90.00
_cell.angle_gamma   90.00
#
_symmetry.space_group_name_H-M   'P 1'
#
loop_
_entity.id
_entity.type
_entity.pdbx_description
1 polymer ?
#
loop_
_entity_poly.entity_id
_entity_poly.type
_entity_poly.pdbx_seq_one_letter_code
_entity_poly.pdbx_strand_id
1 'polypeptide(L)'
;MSSRARTGVKMMMTALTLAEPRYQVRVLSNNYFFWLGVKNLVRQQGKPTADIQWVKENNDGQQRLLCQEIYATPIAQKWLVFTESEQVDNLSVMLPDDRVNILSDRLAMTELQEQLKNPTFSRRRRDKQLTRSEARVCSLIRQGFTLVRIAQILNKSPKTIYTHKRNAMDKFHCDTLVEFNRKMNLMEQQALYN
;
A
#
# COMPACT_ATOMS: atom_id res chain seq x y z
N MET A 1 -32.63 -14.15 -65.90
CA MET A 1 -33.07 -14.82 -64.65
C MET A 1 -31.84 -15.51 -64.08
N SER A 2 -31.33 -15.29 -62.88
CA SER A 2 -31.80 -14.49 -61.75
C SER A 2 -30.58 -14.00 -60.97
N SER A 3 -30.55 -12.69 -60.76
CA SER A 3 -29.89 -11.98 -59.67
C SER A 3 -30.28 -12.57 -58.30
N ARG A 4 -29.35 -12.63 -57.35
CA ARG A 4 -29.62 -12.18 -55.98
C ARG A 4 -28.35 -11.90 -55.18
N ALA A 5 -28.13 -10.62 -54.96
CA ALA A 5 -27.30 -10.07 -53.90
C ALA A 5 -27.91 -10.33 -52.51
N ARG A 6 -27.04 -10.53 -51.52
CA ARG A 6 -27.19 -10.25 -50.08
C ARG A 6 -25.76 -10.15 -49.54
N THR A 7 -25.16 -8.97 -49.40
CA THR A 7 -25.36 -7.98 -48.32
C THR A 7 -25.35 -8.63 -46.94
N GLY A 8 -24.22 -8.47 -46.24
CA GLY A 8 -23.99 -9.02 -44.91
C GLY A 8 -22.72 -8.47 -44.27
N VAL A 9 -22.67 -7.15 -44.13
CA VAL A 9 -22.08 -6.42 -42.98
C VAL A 9 -20.66 -6.83 -42.55
N LYS A 10 -19.70 -6.06 -43.08
CA LYS A 10 -18.62 -5.39 -42.35
C LYS A 10 -18.84 -5.34 -40.82
N MET A 11 -18.19 -6.24 -40.07
CA MET A 11 -17.87 -6.12 -38.64
C MET A 11 -16.42 -6.61 -38.51
N MET A 12 -15.40 -5.75 -38.62
CA MET A 12 -14.94 -4.94 -37.49
C MET A 12 -15.19 -5.63 -36.14
N MET A 13 -14.42 -6.67 -35.85
CA MET A 13 -13.94 -6.90 -34.48
C MET A 13 -12.43 -6.94 -34.51
N THR A 14 -11.87 -5.76 -34.82
CA THR A 14 -10.69 -5.26 -34.14
C THR A 14 -10.92 -5.47 -32.65
N ALA A 15 -10.36 -6.52 -32.07
CA ALA A 15 -10.17 -6.57 -30.62
C ALA A 15 -9.03 -5.60 -30.25
N LEU A 16 -9.25 -4.31 -30.53
CA LEU A 16 -8.91 -3.25 -29.59
C LEU A 16 -9.74 -3.60 -28.36
N THR A 17 -9.19 -4.05 -27.24
CA THR A 17 -8.16 -3.38 -26.47
C THR A 17 -7.62 -4.37 -25.44
N LEU A 18 -6.37 -4.83 -25.56
CA LEU A 18 -5.59 -5.15 -24.35
C LEU A 18 -5.20 -3.81 -23.72
N ALA A 19 -6.15 -3.18 -23.04
CA ALA A 19 -5.89 -2.00 -22.23
C ALA A 19 -5.32 -2.46 -20.89
N GLU A 20 -4.00 -2.64 -20.79
CA GLU A 20 -3.31 -2.76 -19.51
C GLU A 20 -2.13 -1.77 -19.38
N PRO A 21 -1.83 -1.26 -18.17
CA PRO A 21 -2.60 -1.34 -16.92
C PRO A 21 -3.25 0.01 -16.60
N ARG A 22 -4.57 0.02 -16.36
CA ARG A 22 -5.23 1.11 -15.62
C ARG A 22 -4.76 1.04 -14.16
N TYR A 23 -3.53 1.42 -13.84
CA TYR A 23 -3.14 1.61 -12.44
C TYR A 23 -3.65 2.97 -11.96
N GLN A 24 -3.81 3.14 -10.65
CA GLN A 24 -4.18 4.41 -10.04
C GLN A 24 -2.98 5.01 -9.33
N VAL A 25 -2.84 6.32 -9.41
CA VAL A 25 -1.82 7.08 -8.68
C VAL A 25 -2.50 7.81 -7.53
N ARG A 26 -1.99 7.61 -6.33
CA ARG A 26 -2.37 8.38 -5.14
C ARG A 26 -1.14 9.10 -4.62
N VAL A 27 -1.23 10.42 -4.45
CA VAL A 27 -0.17 11.22 -3.86
C VAL A 27 -0.64 11.63 -2.47
N LEU A 28 -0.16 10.95 -1.43
CA LEU A 28 -0.38 11.30 -0.03
C LEU A 28 0.82 12.11 0.43
N SER A 29 0.82 13.40 0.10
CA SER A 29 1.89 14.28 0.54
C SER A 29 1.40 15.70 0.78
N ASN A 30 1.95 16.30 1.82
CA ASN A 30 1.74 17.70 2.17
C ASN A 30 2.49 18.65 1.20
N ASN A 31 3.39 18.13 0.37
CA ASN A 31 4.19 18.90 -0.56
C ASN A 31 3.44 19.17 -1.88
N TYR A 32 2.94 20.40 -2.01
CA TYR A 32 2.24 20.86 -3.21
C TYR A 32 3.10 20.80 -4.49
N PHE A 33 4.40 21.12 -4.41
CA PHE A 33 5.27 21.12 -5.59
C PHE A 33 5.54 19.72 -6.10
N PHE A 34 5.70 18.76 -5.17
CA PHE A 34 5.81 17.34 -5.53
C PHE A 34 4.55 16.86 -6.23
N TRP A 35 3.37 17.13 -5.66
CA TRP A 35 2.07 16.86 -6.32
C TRP A 35 2.02 17.43 -7.74
N LEU A 36 2.35 18.71 -7.90
CA LEU A 36 2.30 19.40 -9.19
C LEU A 36 3.25 18.74 -10.21
N GLY A 37 4.46 18.35 -9.77
CA GLY A 37 5.42 17.61 -10.57
C GLY A 37 4.89 16.27 -11.06
N VAL A 38 4.40 15.42 -10.15
CA VAL A 38 3.83 14.10 -10.49
C VAL A 38 2.63 14.26 -11.44
N LYS A 39 1.72 15.20 -11.15
CA LYS A 39 0.55 15.47 -11.99
C LYS A 39 0.94 15.86 -13.41
N ASN A 40 1.95 16.70 -13.58
CA ASN A 40 2.43 17.12 -14.89
C ASN A 40 3.09 15.97 -15.64
N LEU A 41 3.91 15.17 -14.96
CA LEU A 41 4.56 14.00 -15.56
C LEU A 41 3.55 12.96 -16.02
N VAL A 42 2.55 12.64 -15.19
CA VAL A 42 1.45 11.72 -15.56
C VAL A 42 0.74 12.25 -16.81
N ARG A 43 0.37 13.54 -16.85
CA ARG A 43 -0.27 14.15 -18.03
C ARG A 43 0.55 14.06 -19.31
N GLN A 44 1.88 14.07 -19.22
CA GLN A 44 2.77 14.00 -20.38
C GLN A 44 2.89 12.59 -20.98
N GLN A 45 2.43 11.53 -20.31
CA GLN A 45 2.63 10.14 -20.76
C GLN A 45 1.62 9.63 -21.81
N GLY A 46 0.66 10.43 -22.26
CA GLY A 46 -0.38 10.00 -23.21
C GLY A 46 -1.45 9.09 -22.58
N LYS A 47 -2.42 8.60 -23.38
CA LYS A 47 -3.55 7.74 -22.92
C LYS A 47 -3.26 6.24 -23.13
N PRO A 48 -3.82 5.31 -22.32
CA PRO A 48 -4.71 5.52 -21.17
C PRO A 48 -3.88 5.76 -19.91
N THR A 49 -3.89 7.01 -19.45
CA THR A 49 -3.10 7.45 -18.30
C THR A 49 -3.75 6.98 -17.01
N ALA A 50 -2.93 6.62 -16.03
CA ALA A 50 -3.39 6.32 -14.67
C ALA A 50 -4.26 7.45 -14.10
N ASP A 51 -5.34 7.10 -13.39
CA ASP A 51 -6.13 8.09 -12.66
C ASP A 51 -5.30 8.60 -11.47
N ILE A 52 -5.16 9.91 -11.33
CA ILE A 52 -4.29 10.54 -10.34
C ILE A 52 -5.09 11.40 -9.38
N GLN A 53 -4.92 11.14 -8.08
CA GLN A 53 -5.55 11.94 -7.02
C GLN A 53 -4.54 12.38 -5.97
N TRP A 54 -4.75 13.58 -5.44
CA TRP A 54 -3.94 14.18 -4.38
C TRP A 54 -4.69 14.13 -3.06
N VAL A 55 -4.01 13.65 -2.03
CA VAL A 55 -4.43 13.71 -0.65
C VAL A 55 -3.44 14.63 0.05
N LYS A 56 -3.89 15.87 0.30
CA LYS A 56 -3.05 16.95 0.83
C LYS A 56 -2.56 16.68 2.25
N GLU A 57 -3.28 15.88 3.03
CA GLU A 57 -2.94 15.56 4.41
C GLU A 57 -2.50 14.11 4.52
N ASN A 58 -1.26 13.88 4.95
CA ASN A 58 -0.79 12.53 5.28
C ASN A 58 -0.89 12.24 6.79
N ASN A 59 -2.11 12.14 7.29
CA ASN A 59 -2.40 11.76 8.68
C ASN A 59 -2.97 10.33 8.76
N ASP A 60 -2.98 9.76 9.97
CA ASP A 60 -3.48 8.40 10.25
C ASP A 60 -4.90 8.17 9.68
N GLY A 61 -5.75 9.20 9.66
CA GLY A 61 -7.11 9.13 9.11
C GLY A 61 -7.13 8.94 7.59
N GLN A 62 -6.32 9.72 6.88
CA GLN A 62 -6.21 9.63 5.42
C GLN A 62 -5.52 8.34 4.97
N GLN A 63 -4.50 7.89 5.71
CA GLN A 63 -3.87 6.59 5.47
C GLN A 63 -4.88 5.44 5.63
N ARG A 64 -5.78 5.52 6.61
CA ARG A 64 -6.88 4.54 6.78
C ARG A 64 -7.86 4.55 5.63
N LEU A 65 -8.29 5.73 5.19
CA LEU A 65 -9.21 5.87 4.05
C LEU A 65 -8.59 5.30 2.77
N LEU A 66 -7.31 5.58 2.52
CA LEU A 66 -6.57 4.99 1.41
C LEU A 66 -6.55 3.45 1.50
N CYS A 67 -6.28 2.91 2.69
CA CYS A 67 -6.31 1.45 2.88
C CYS A 67 -7.69 0.89 2.55
N GLN A 68 -8.76 1.46 3.11
CA GLN A 68 -10.13 1.03 2.84
C GLN A 68 -10.48 1.08 1.35
N GLU A 69 -10.09 2.15 0.66
CA GLU A 69 -10.29 2.31 -0.78
C GLU A 69 -9.58 1.21 -1.58
N ILE A 70 -8.30 0.95 -1.26
CA ILE A 70 -7.51 -0.09 -1.92
C ILE A 70 -8.11 -1.47 -1.66
N TYR A 71 -8.48 -1.79 -0.42
CA TYR A 71 -9.07 -3.08 -0.08
C TYR A 71 -10.48 -3.28 -0.69
N ALA A 72 -11.26 -2.22 -0.85
CA ALA A 72 -12.58 -2.27 -1.49
C ALA A 72 -12.50 -2.36 -3.03
N THR A 73 -11.36 -2.08 -3.66
CA THR A 73 -11.21 -2.16 -5.11
C THR A 73 -10.84 -3.58 -5.58
N PRO A 74 -11.24 -3.96 -6.82
CA PRO A 74 -10.91 -5.27 -7.38
C PRO A 74 -9.41 -5.58 -7.33
N ILE A 75 -9.05 -6.86 -7.11
CA ILE A 75 -7.64 -7.31 -6.98
C ILE A 75 -6.79 -6.98 -8.21
N ALA A 76 -7.39 -6.96 -9.40
CA ALA A 76 -6.72 -6.59 -10.65
C ALA A 76 -6.28 -5.11 -10.71
N GLN A 77 -6.86 -4.25 -9.86
CA GLN A 77 -6.51 -2.83 -9.79
C GLN A 77 -5.19 -2.63 -9.06
N LYS A 78 -4.20 -2.09 -9.77
CA LYS A 78 -2.87 -1.78 -9.23
C LYS A 78 -2.78 -0.31 -8.82
N TRP A 79 -1.94 -0.03 -7.82
CA TRP A 79 -1.84 1.27 -7.18
C TRP A 79 -0.40 1.71 -7.03
N LEU A 80 -0.13 2.95 -7.43
CA LEU A 80 1.12 3.64 -7.20
C LEU A 80 0.87 4.74 -6.16
N VAL A 81 1.43 4.58 -4.97
CA VAL A 81 1.22 5.49 -3.85
C VAL A 81 2.50 6.25 -3.59
N PHE A 82 2.48 7.56 -3.77
CA PHE A 82 3.57 8.43 -3.35
C PHE A 82 3.30 8.99 -1.96
N THR A 83 4.31 8.99 -1.11
CA THR A 83 4.21 9.49 0.26
C THR A 83 5.54 10.07 0.76
N GLU A 84 5.54 10.81 1.86
CA GLU A 84 6.77 11.25 2.51
C GLU A 84 7.68 10.06 2.83
N SER A 85 9.00 10.21 2.64
CA SER A 85 9.99 9.16 2.94
C SER A 85 9.80 8.45 4.29
N GLU A 86 9.45 9.19 5.34
CA GLU A 86 9.22 8.70 6.71
C GLU A 86 7.95 7.84 6.84
N GLN A 87 7.03 7.93 5.89
CA GLN A 87 5.73 7.25 5.89
C GLN A 87 5.71 6.03 4.98
N VAL A 88 6.74 5.83 4.15
CA VAL A 88 6.85 4.69 3.24
C VAL A 88 6.77 3.36 4.00
N ASP A 89 7.48 3.25 5.12
CA ASP A 89 7.48 2.04 5.96
C ASP A 89 6.20 1.89 6.78
N ASN A 90 5.47 2.97 7.03
CA ASN A 90 4.17 2.90 7.70
C ASN A 90 3.12 2.30 6.75
N LEU A 91 3.03 2.85 5.54
CA LEU A 91 2.09 2.36 4.52
C LEU A 91 2.48 0.97 4.01
N SER A 92 3.77 0.66 3.94
CA SER A 92 4.34 -0.66 3.64
C SER A 92 3.69 -1.79 4.43
N VAL A 93 3.55 -1.56 5.72
CA VAL A 93 3.03 -2.55 6.66
C VAL A 93 1.54 -2.76 6.44
N MET A 94 0.83 -1.72 5.99
CA MET A 94 -0.63 -1.68 5.90
C MET A 94 -1.16 -2.09 4.52
N LEU A 95 -0.44 -1.82 3.45
CA LEU A 95 -0.94 -2.03 2.08
C LEU A 95 -0.47 -3.36 1.50
N PRO A 96 -1.24 -3.97 0.59
CA PRO A 96 -0.91 -5.27 0.03
C PRO A 96 0.24 -5.17 -0.99
N ASP A 97 1.26 -6.02 -0.83
CA ASP A 97 2.55 -5.96 -1.54
C ASP A 97 2.50 -6.43 -3.01
N ASP A 98 1.41 -7.06 -3.42
CA ASP A 98 1.20 -7.68 -4.73
C ASP A 98 0.62 -6.70 -5.76
N ARG A 99 -0.09 -5.66 -5.29
CA ARG A 99 -0.77 -4.68 -6.13
C ARG A 99 -0.49 -3.23 -5.80
N VAL A 100 0.20 -2.93 -4.70
CA VAL A 100 0.55 -1.56 -4.31
C VAL A 100 2.06 -1.35 -4.34
N ASN A 101 2.50 -0.34 -5.10
CA ASN A 101 3.87 0.15 -5.06
C ASN A 101 3.90 1.49 -4.30
N ILE A 102 4.67 1.55 -3.21
CA ILE A 102 4.78 2.74 -2.37
C ILE A 102 6.14 3.40 -2.64
N LEU A 103 6.10 4.66 -2.99
CA LEU A 103 7.25 5.45 -3.44
C LEU A 103 7.41 6.69 -2.57
N SER A 104 8.67 7.07 -2.32
CA SER A 104 8.99 8.29 -1.58
C SER A 104 8.87 9.52 -2.46
N ASP A 105 8.47 10.63 -1.85
CA ASP A 105 8.59 11.99 -2.39
C ASP A 105 10.04 12.45 -2.68
N ARG A 106 11.05 11.75 -2.16
CA ARG A 106 12.49 12.04 -2.35
C ARG A 106 13.12 11.31 -3.54
N LEU A 107 12.33 10.62 -4.36
CA LEU A 107 12.84 9.95 -5.56
C LEU A 107 13.53 10.93 -6.51
N ALA A 108 14.61 10.48 -7.14
CA ALA A 108 15.22 11.25 -8.21
C ALA A 108 14.24 11.36 -9.40
N MET A 109 14.34 12.46 -10.17
CA MET A 109 13.44 12.71 -11.31
C MET A 109 13.46 11.57 -12.34
N THR A 110 14.62 10.97 -12.59
CA THR A 110 14.79 9.85 -13.51
C THR A 110 14.05 8.60 -13.03
N GLU A 111 14.17 8.27 -11.75
CA GLU A 111 13.48 7.15 -11.12
C GLU A 111 11.96 7.38 -11.09
N LEU A 112 11.53 8.60 -10.78
CA LEU A 112 10.11 8.98 -10.80
C LEU A 112 9.51 8.78 -12.19
N GLN A 113 10.20 9.23 -13.24
CA GLN A 113 9.76 9.03 -14.62
C GLN A 113 9.70 7.56 -15.00
N GLU A 114 10.71 6.78 -14.59
CA GLU A 114 10.76 5.33 -14.84
C GLU A 114 9.61 4.61 -14.14
N GLN A 115 9.36 4.89 -12.86
CA GLN A 115 8.27 4.27 -12.10
C GLN A 115 6.88 4.63 -12.65
N LEU A 116 6.70 5.83 -13.20
CA LEU A 116 5.46 6.20 -13.87
C LEU A 116 5.30 5.48 -15.23
N LYS A 117 6.39 5.27 -15.98
CA LYS A 117 6.34 4.54 -17.26
C LYS A 117 6.15 3.04 -17.06
N ASN A 118 6.93 2.45 -16.17
CA ASN A 118 7.02 1.01 -15.91
C ASN A 118 6.91 0.75 -14.40
N PRO A 119 5.71 0.91 -13.81
CA PRO A 119 5.54 0.71 -12.37
C PRO A 119 5.80 -0.75 -11.98
N THR A 120 6.60 -0.92 -10.93
CA THR A 120 6.92 -2.24 -10.37
C THR A 120 6.04 -2.52 -9.15
N PHE A 121 5.21 -3.56 -9.21
CA PHE A 121 4.25 -3.88 -8.12
C PHE A 121 4.64 -5.09 -7.29
N SER A 122 5.84 -5.65 -7.52
CA SER A 122 6.36 -6.75 -6.72
C SER A 122 7.26 -6.19 -5.62
N ARG A 123 6.68 -5.87 -4.45
CA ARG A 123 7.48 -5.49 -3.29
C ARG A 123 8.03 -6.75 -2.61
N ARG A 124 9.35 -6.95 -2.65
CA ARG A 124 9.99 -7.88 -1.71
C ARG A 124 9.92 -7.22 -0.34
N ARG A 125 9.01 -7.66 0.55
CA ARG A 125 9.06 -7.27 1.97
C ARG A 125 10.50 -7.48 2.45
N ARG A 126 11.22 -6.40 2.73
CA ARG A 126 12.46 -6.46 3.51
C ARG A 126 12.15 -6.67 5.00
N ASP A 127 10.88 -6.62 5.38
CA ASP A 127 10.43 -6.73 6.76
C ASP A 127 10.32 -8.19 7.17
N LYS A 128 11.22 -8.59 8.08
CA LYS A 128 11.17 -9.87 8.78
C LYS A 128 9.78 -10.01 9.40
N GLN A 129 8.99 -10.97 8.93
CA GLN A 129 7.71 -11.29 9.54
C GLN A 129 7.87 -11.46 11.07
N LEU A 130 6.83 -11.09 11.82
CA LEU A 130 6.78 -11.43 13.23
C LEU A 130 6.90 -12.94 13.40
N THR A 131 7.79 -13.36 14.28
CA THR A 131 7.81 -14.73 14.77
C THR A 131 6.53 -14.99 15.55
N ARG A 132 6.15 -16.27 15.71
CA ARG A 132 4.97 -16.66 16.50
C ARG A 132 5.01 -16.08 17.91
N SER A 133 6.19 -16.03 18.54
CA SER A 133 6.37 -15.47 19.88
C SER A 133 6.17 -13.96 19.92
N GLU A 134 6.72 -13.23 18.96
CA GLU A 134 6.50 -11.78 18.84
C GLU A 134 5.03 -11.48 18.58
N ALA A 135 4.41 -12.13 17.60
CA ALA A 135 2.99 -11.96 17.28
C ALA A 135 2.09 -12.21 18.50
N ARG A 136 2.39 -13.24 19.31
CA ARG A 136 1.63 -13.56 20.52
C ARG A 136 1.79 -12.50 21.61
N VAL A 137 2.99 -11.95 21.78
CA VAL A 137 3.24 -10.81 22.68
C VAL A 137 2.47 -9.58 22.20
N CYS A 138 2.56 -9.25 20.92
CA CYS A 138 1.87 -8.10 20.33
C CYS A 138 0.34 -8.21 20.48
N SER A 139 -0.22 -9.41 20.30
CA SER A 139 -1.65 -9.66 20.52
C SER A 139 -2.10 -9.40 21.96
N LEU A 140 -1.30 -9.77 22.95
CA LEU A 140 -1.64 -9.54 24.36
C LEU A 140 -1.45 -8.06 24.77
N ILE A 141 -0.43 -7.38 24.22
CA ILE A 141 -0.28 -5.93 24.40
C ILE A 141 -1.52 -5.20 23.88
N ARG A 142 -2.02 -5.60 22.70
CA ARG A 142 -3.23 -5.05 22.09
C ARG A 142 -4.47 -5.25 22.96
N GLN A 143 -4.58 -6.38 23.66
CA GLN A 143 -5.66 -6.67 24.61
C GLN A 143 -5.54 -5.87 25.92
N GLY A 144 -4.53 -5.02 26.07
CA GLY A 144 -4.34 -4.16 27.25
C GLY A 144 -3.55 -4.82 28.38
N PHE A 145 -2.97 -6.00 28.17
CA PHE A 145 -2.16 -6.65 29.20
C PHE A 145 -0.81 -5.95 29.37
N THR A 146 -0.39 -5.76 30.62
CA THR A 146 0.95 -5.23 30.95
C THR A 146 2.03 -6.27 30.62
N LEU A 147 3.27 -5.82 30.36
CA LEU A 147 4.38 -6.75 30.03
C LEU A 147 4.64 -7.78 31.12
N VAL A 148 4.44 -7.42 32.39
CA VAL A 148 4.54 -8.33 33.53
C VAL A 148 3.43 -9.38 33.49
N ARG A 149 2.18 -8.97 33.17
CA ARG A 149 1.07 -9.90 33.04
C ARG A 149 1.24 -10.84 31.84
N ILE A 150 1.77 -10.33 30.73
CA ILE A 150 2.11 -11.12 29.55
C ILE A 150 3.19 -12.16 29.87
N ALA A 151 4.19 -11.80 30.66
CA ALA A 151 5.24 -12.71 31.11
C ALA A 151 4.65 -13.90 31.88
N GLN A 152 3.67 -13.63 32.75
CA GLN A 152 2.92 -14.67 33.46
C GLN A 152 2.09 -15.54 32.51
N ILE A 153 1.30 -14.92 31.60
CA ILE A 153 0.44 -15.63 30.65
C ILE A 153 1.25 -16.56 29.73
N LEU A 154 2.42 -16.11 29.28
CA LEU A 154 3.27 -16.86 28.35
C LEU A 154 4.28 -17.76 29.06
N ASN A 155 4.30 -17.77 30.40
CA ASN A 155 5.29 -18.45 31.22
C ASN A 155 6.74 -18.16 30.76
N LYS A 156 7.07 -16.86 30.67
CA LYS A 156 8.39 -16.34 30.27
C LYS A 156 8.86 -15.28 31.25
N SER A 157 10.16 -14.99 31.23
CA SER A 157 10.69 -13.87 32.02
C SER A 157 10.18 -12.53 31.46
N PRO A 158 9.97 -11.49 32.31
CA PRO A 158 9.65 -10.15 31.83
C PRO A 158 10.69 -9.65 30.81
N LYS A 159 11.98 -9.92 31.04
CA LYS A 159 13.08 -9.57 30.11
C LYS A 159 12.85 -10.16 28.71
N THR A 160 12.43 -11.42 28.62
CA THR A 160 12.10 -12.06 27.34
C THR A 160 10.94 -11.36 26.64
N ILE A 161 9.91 -10.95 27.38
CA ILE A 161 8.78 -10.20 26.82
C ILE A 161 9.23 -8.82 26.32
N TYR A 162 10.11 -8.12 27.06
CA TYR A 162 10.70 -6.86 26.60
C TYR A 162 11.47 -7.04 25.29
N THR A 163 12.27 -8.11 25.16
CA THR A 163 12.99 -8.42 23.93
C THR A 163 12.04 -8.70 22.77
N HIS A 164 11.00 -9.52 22.97
CA HIS A 164 10.01 -9.77 21.92
C HIS A 164 9.27 -8.50 21.50
N LYS A 165 8.89 -7.64 22.45
CA LYS A 165 8.29 -6.33 22.16
C LYS A 165 9.24 -5.46 21.33
N ARG A 166 10.50 -5.35 21.75
CA ARG A 166 11.51 -4.55 21.06
C ARG A 166 11.75 -5.05 19.64
N ASN A 167 11.98 -6.36 19.48
CA ASN A 167 12.19 -6.95 18.16
C ASN A 167 10.96 -6.77 17.26
N ALA A 168 9.74 -6.83 17.81
CA ALA A 168 8.54 -6.50 17.05
C ALA A 168 8.53 -5.02 16.64
N MET A 169 8.76 -4.09 17.57
CA MET A 169 8.83 -2.65 17.28
C MET A 169 9.89 -2.33 16.20
N ASP A 170 11.07 -2.94 16.28
CA ASP A 170 12.14 -2.79 15.28
C ASP A 170 11.69 -3.31 13.90
N LYS A 171 10.97 -4.44 13.85
CA LYS A 171 10.42 -5.01 12.60
C LYS A 171 9.31 -4.16 11.99
N PHE A 172 8.61 -3.37 12.80
CA PHE A 172 7.59 -2.45 12.34
C PHE A 172 8.10 -1.04 12.12
N HIS A 173 9.40 -0.76 12.35
CA HIS A 173 9.96 0.59 12.32
C HIS A 173 9.14 1.55 13.19
N CYS A 174 8.97 1.18 14.47
CA CYS A 174 8.29 2.00 15.47
C CYS A 174 9.25 2.39 16.58
N ASP A 175 9.43 3.69 16.78
CA ASP A 175 10.29 4.20 17.85
C ASP A 175 9.52 4.32 19.16
N THR A 176 8.18 4.47 19.07
CA THR A 176 7.32 4.62 20.25
C THR A 176 6.30 3.48 20.39
N LEU A 177 5.95 3.16 21.64
CA LEU A 177 4.88 2.20 21.93
C LEU A 177 3.52 2.68 21.38
N VAL A 178 3.33 4.00 21.29
CA VAL A 178 2.12 4.60 20.74
C VAL A 178 2.01 4.31 19.25
N GLU A 179 3.06 4.57 18.46
CA GLU A 179 3.12 4.19 17.04
C GLU A 179 2.91 2.70 16.84
N PHE A 180 3.58 1.90 17.67
CA PHE A 180 3.46 0.44 17.62
C PHE A 180 2.02 -0.01 17.83
N ASN A 181 1.34 0.50 18.87
CA ASN A 181 -0.07 0.21 19.12
C ASN A 181 -0.99 0.69 17.99
N ARG A 182 -0.70 1.86 17.40
CA ARG A 182 -1.45 2.37 16.24
C ARG A 182 -1.32 1.43 15.04
N LYS A 183 -0.11 1.02 14.67
CA LYS A 183 0.13 0.07 13.57
C LYS A 183 -0.54 -1.29 13.82
N MET A 184 -0.43 -1.82 15.04
CA MET A 184 -1.06 -3.08 15.42
C MET A 184 -2.60 -3.05 15.30
N ASN A 185 -3.25 -1.94 15.67
CA ASN A 185 -4.70 -1.79 15.52
C ASN A 185 -5.13 -1.67 14.06
N LEU A 186 -4.31 -1.05 13.22
CA LEU A 186 -4.55 -0.93 11.78
C LEU A 186 -4.51 -2.28 11.08
N MET A 187 -3.62 -3.18 11.50
CA MET A 187 -3.50 -4.54 10.95
C MET A 187 -4.66 -5.47 11.33
N GLU A 188 -5.25 -5.34 12.52
CA GLU A 188 -6.40 -6.17 12.92
C GLU A 188 -7.63 -5.90 12.06
N GLN A 189 -7.88 -4.62 11.73
CA GLN A 189 -9.01 -4.27 10.87
C GLN A 189 -8.85 -4.86 9.46
N GLN A 190 -7.63 -5.05 8.98
CA GLN A 190 -7.36 -5.72 7.70
C GLN A 190 -7.69 -7.22 7.74
N ALA A 191 -7.46 -7.89 8.87
CA ALA A 191 -7.86 -9.28 9.06
C ALA A 191 -9.39 -9.47 9.13
N LEU A 192 -10.15 -8.38 9.35
CA LEU A 192 -11.61 -8.39 9.34
C LEU A 192 -12.21 -8.14 7.95
N TYR A 193 -11.42 -7.62 7.00
CA TYR A 193 -11.85 -7.36 5.60
C TYR A 193 -11.32 -8.39 4.59
N ASN A 194 -10.59 -9.42 5.05
CA ASN A 194 -10.14 -10.56 4.26
C ASN A 194 -10.99 -11.81 4.56
#